data_AF-A0A8J6R2K6-F1
#
_entry.id   AF-A0A8J6R2K6-F1
#
_cell.length_a   1.000
_cell.length_b   1.000
_cell.length_c   1.000
_cell.angle_alpha   90.00
_cell.angle_beta   90.00
_cell.angle_gamma   90.00
#
_symmetry.space_group_name_H-M   'P 1'
#
loop_
_entity.id
_entity.type
_entity.pdbx_description
1 polymer ?
#
loop_
_entity_poly.entity_id
_entity_poly.type
_entity_poly.pdbx_seq_one_letter_code
_entity_poly.pdbx_strand_id
1 'polypeptide(L)'
;MPDLGEQAISKVAEVGISSQLDEVEEINVDIRTDPLKMMQGQVDSVAIDGKGMVMQEDLRMEEMQITTGSISINPLSAAFGKIELQRPTEADVHVVLTAEDMNRAFNSDFIREKLQNLPVTIDGQQTTVNAEQVGFCMPSAGKFAISANVKVASSGESKQVAFTATPKVADGGQRIALEDVEYSEGEGLSPELTTALLEQATSLLDLRNFALEGMSLRLKQLNVQEGRLTLEANALVEQFPSGES
;
A
#
# COMPACT_ATOMS: atom_id res chain seq x y z
N MET A 1 10.56 3.58 32.12
CA MET A 1 11.74 3.54 31.24
C MET A 1 11.86 2.12 30.74
N PRO A 2 12.12 1.90 29.45
CA PRO A 2 12.26 0.55 28.93
C PRO A 2 13.41 -0.20 29.62
N ASP A 3 13.23 -1.48 29.93
CA ASP A 3 14.31 -2.31 30.46
C ASP A 3 15.34 -2.69 29.37
N LEU A 4 16.53 -3.18 29.76
CA LEU A 4 17.60 -3.54 28.83
C LEU A 4 17.19 -4.64 27.82
N GLY A 5 16.32 -5.55 28.24
CA GLY A 5 15.77 -6.61 27.38
C GLY A 5 14.79 -6.04 26.35
N GLU A 6 13.88 -5.16 26.77
CA GLU A 6 12.98 -4.42 25.86
C GLU A 6 13.77 -3.62 24.82
N GLN A 7 14.85 -2.94 25.24
CA GLN A 7 15.71 -2.19 24.31
C GLN A 7 16.43 -3.12 23.33
N ALA A 8 16.93 -4.27 23.80
CA ALA A 8 17.62 -5.22 22.95
C ALA A 8 16.70 -5.84 21.89
N ILE A 9 15.51 -6.31 22.28
CA ILE A 9 14.56 -6.91 21.32
C ILE A 9 14.01 -5.86 20.34
N SER A 10 13.76 -4.64 20.82
CA SER A 10 13.34 -3.52 19.97
C SER A 10 14.40 -3.23 18.90
N LYS A 11 15.68 -3.20 19.27
CA LYS A 11 16.76 -2.96 18.30
C LYS A 11 16.93 -4.10 17.30
N VAL A 12 16.77 -5.35 17.72
CA VAL A 12 16.79 -6.50 16.82
C VAL A 12 15.64 -6.42 15.81
N ALA A 13 14.43 -6.08 16.28
CA ALA A 13 13.27 -5.89 15.41
C ALA A 13 13.47 -4.72 14.43
N GLU A 14 14.01 -3.60 14.90
CA GLU A 14 14.34 -2.43 14.05
C GLU A 14 15.31 -2.82 12.92
N VAL A 15 16.39 -3.53 13.23
CA VAL A 15 17.35 -4.04 12.23
C VAL A 15 16.69 -5.03 11.29
N GLY A 16 15.86 -5.93 11.81
CA GLY A 16 15.12 -6.91 11.02
C GLY A 16 14.20 -6.24 10.00
N ILE A 17 13.37 -5.28 10.42
CA ILE A 17 12.47 -4.56 9.53
C ILE A 17 13.26 -3.72 8.52
N SER A 18 14.28 -2.98 8.97
CA SER A 18 15.13 -2.16 8.08
C SER A 18 15.76 -3.00 6.97
N SER A 19 16.14 -4.26 7.25
CA SER A 19 16.74 -5.15 6.27
C SER A 19 15.79 -5.60 5.15
N GLN A 20 14.48 -5.41 5.32
CA GLN A 20 13.47 -5.74 4.32
C GLN A 20 13.15 -4.55 3.40
N LEU A 21 13.72 -3.37 3.68
CA LEU A 21 13.51 -2.14 2.92
C LEU A 21 14.73 -1.90 2.01
N ASP A 22 14.47 -1.38 0.80
CA ASP A 22 15.53 -0.93 -0.10
C ASP A 22 16.21 0.32 0.47
N GLU A 23 15.40 1.23 1.01
CA GLU A 23 15.86 2.47 1.65
C GLU A 23 14.96 2.81 2.85
N VAL A 24 15.53 3.47 3.87
CA VAL A 24 14.79 4.01 5.01
C VAL A 24 15.54 5.20 5.61
N GLU A 25 14.83 6.29 5.89
CA GLU A 25 15.43 7.48 6.52
C GLU A 25 15.48 7.34 8.03
N GLU A 26 14.37 6.94 8.64
CA GLU A 26 14.23 6.72 10.07
C GLU A 26 13.31 5.54 10.32
N ILE A 27 13.67 4.68 11.28
CA ILE A 27 12.79 3.65 11.79
C ILE A 27 13.06 3.43 13.27
N ASN A 28 11.99 3.38 14.03
CA ASN A 28 12.00 3.13 15.46
C ASN A 28 11.00 2.03 15.77
N VAL A 29 11.39 1.10 16.63
CA VAL A 29 10.53 0.04 17.13
C VAL A 29 10.52 0.12 18.64
N ASP A 30 9.34 0.11 19.25
CA ASP A 30 9.17 0.06 20.70
C ASP A 30 8.37 -1.18 21.08
N ILE A 31 9.03 -2.15 21.71
CA ILE A 31 8.44 -3.38 22.22
C ILE A 31 8.32 -3.28 23.73
N ARG A 32 7.10 -3.45 24.25
CA ARG A 32 6.82 -3.47 25.68
C ARG A 32 6.52 -4.88 26.15
N THR A 33 7.19 -5.32 27.21
CA THR A 33 6.95 -6.63 27.84
C THR A 33 7.63 -6.72 29.20
N ASP A 34 7.33 -7.77 29.95
CA ASP A 34 8.11 -8.13 31.14
C ASP A 34 9.03 -9.34 30.85
N PRO A 35 10.11 -9.54 31.63
CA PRO A 35 11.07 -10.62 31.37
C PRO A 35 10.44 -12.02 31.35
N LEU A 36 9.40 -12.26 32.16
CA LEU A 36 8.76 -13.58 32.24
C LEU A 36 7.91 -13.84 31.01
N LYS A 37 7.14 -12.86 30.54
CA LYS A 37 6.38 -12.92 29.28
C LYS A 37 7.29 -13.07 28.07
N MET A 38 8.38 -12.31 28.02
CA MET A 38 9.37 -12.40 26.94
C MET A 38 9.93 -13.82 26.81
N MET A 39 10.29 -14.46 27.93
CA MET A 39 10.74 -15.86 27.95
C MET A 39 9.67 -16.84 27.45
N GLN A 40 8.39 -16.48 27.55
CA GLN A 40 7.26 -17.27 27.06
C GLN A 40 6.88 -16.93 25.61
N GLY A 41 7.62 -16.04 24.95
CA GLY A 41 7.31 -15.56 23.59
C GLY A 41 6.17 -14.56 23.55
N GLN A 42 5.91 -13.83 24.64
CA GLN A 42 4.82 -12.86 24.73
C GLN A 42 5.36 -11.43 24.87
N VAL A 43 4.68 -10.50 24.21
CA VAL A 43 4.87 -9.07 24.37
C VAL A 43 3.52 -8.39 24.59
N ASP A 44 3.53 -7.28 25.32
CA ASP A 44 2.33 -6.51 25.67
C ASP A 44 1.89 -5.56 24.55
N SER A 45 2.85 -4.95 23.87
CA SER A 45 2.60 -4.12 22.70
C SER A 45 3.82 -3.98 21.82
N VAL A 46 3.59 -3.68 20.55
CA VAL A 46 4.63 -3.24 19.61
C VAL A 46 4.16 -1.97 18.92
N ALA A 47 5.02 -0.96 18.90
CA ALA A 47 4.86 0.23 18.07
C ALA A 47 6.03 0.32 17.09
N ILE A 48 5.74 0.64 15.83
CA ILE A 48 6.72 0.83 14.77
C ILE A 48 6.43 2.20 14.15
N ASP A 49 7.42 3.07 14.11
CA ASP A 49 7.36 4.37 13.46
C ASP A 49 8.47 4.43 12.42
N GLY A 50 8.12 4.68 11.17
CA GLY A 50 9.07 4.77 10.06
C GLY A 50 8.83 5.99 9.19
N LYS A 51 9.91 6.53 8.60
CA LYS A 51 9.89 7.64 7.66
C LYS A 51 10.75 7.36 6.44
N GLY A 52 10.31 7.88 5.30
CA GLY A 52 11.01 7.77 4.03
C GLY A 52 11.39 6.33 3.69
N MET A 53 10.46 5.39 3.86
CA MET A 53 10.70 3.97 3.62
C MET A 53 10.42 3.63 2.17
N VAL A 54 11.33 2.90 1.54
CA VAL A 54 11.17 2.35 0.20
C VAL A 54 11.13 0.84 0.31
N MET A 55 9.99 0.25 -0.03
CA MET A 55 9.85 -1.21 -0.15
C MET A 55 10.52 -1.69 -1.43
N GLN A 56 10.82 -2.99 -1.48
CA GLN A 56 11.17 -3.67 -2.73
C GLN A 56 10.15 -3.33 -3.82
N GLU A 57 10.61 -3.21 -5.06
CA GLU A 57 9.82 -2.74 -6.21
C GLU A 57 9.48 -1.23 -6.20
N ASP A 58 10.31 -0.43 -5.54
CA ASP A 58 10.33 1.04 -5.64
C ASP A 58 9.08 1.75 -5.07
N LEU A 59 8.41 1.13 -4.10
CA LEU A 59 7.22 1.70 -3.44
C LEU A 59 7.63 2.50 -2.21
N ARG A 60 7.65 3.83 -2.31
CA ARG A 60 7.99 4.74 -1.20
C ARG A 60 6.78 5.13 -0.36
N MET A 61 6.99 5.24 0.94
CA MET A 61 6.09 5.85 1.92
C MET A 61 6.82 6.97 2.67
N GLU A 62 6.16 8.13 2.81
CA GLU A 62 6.70 9.25 3.57
C GLU A 62 6.72 8.94 5.07
N GLU A 63 5.61 8.41 5.60
CA GLU A 63 5.51 7.99 6.99
C GLU A 63 4.66 6.71 7.11
N MET A 64 5.02 5.85 8.06
CA MET A 64 4.20 4.71 8.48
C MET A 64 4.26 4.58 9.99
N GLN A 65 3.11 4.37 10.61
CA GLN A 65 3.01 4.00 12.01
C GLN A 65 2.18 2.73 12.12
N ILE A 66 2.68 1.76 12.87
CA ILE A 66 1.97 0.52 13.16
C ILE A 66 1.95 0.34 14.66
N THR A 67 0.76 0.15 15.24
CA THR A 67 0.62 -0.19 16.65
C THR A 67 -0.20 -1.45 16.80
N THR A 68 0.28 -2.36 17.64
CA THR A 68 -0.39 -3.62 17.94
C THR A 68 -0.38 -3.87 19.44
N GLY A 69 -1.42 -4.56 19.90
CA GLY A 69 -1.54 -5.01 21.28
C GLY A 69 -0.67 -6.23 21.56
N SER A 70 -1.15 -7.09 22.46
CA SER A 70 -0.36 -8.24 22.91
C SER A 70 -0.20 -9.28 21.82
N ILE A 71 1.07 -9.55 21.49
CA ILE A 71 1.48 -10.58 20.53
C ILE A 71 2.01 -11.79 21.30
N SER A 72 1.70 -12.99 20.79
CA SER A 72 2.24 -14.25 21.28
C SER A 72 2.88 -15.01 20.12
N ILE A 73 4.18 -15.24 20.22
CA ILE A 73 4.96 -16.00 19.25
C ILE A 73 5.38 -17.36 19.81
N ASN A 74 5.69 -18.31 18.95
CA ASN A 74 6.26 -19.58 19.34
C ASN A 74 7.74 -19.41 19.69
N PRO A 75 8.14 -19.50 20.97
CA PRO A 75 9.52 -19.23 21.39
C PRO A 75 10.51 -20.27 20.83
N LEU A 76 10.06 -21.50 20.60
CA LEU A 76 10.90 -22.54 20.01
C LEU A 76 11.19 -22.24 18.54
N SER A 77 10.16 -21.89 17.75
CA SER A 77 10.33 -21.46 16.36
C SER A 77 11.22 -20.21 16.27
N ALA A 78 11.00 -19.23 17.15
CA ALA A 78 11.77 -17.99 17.18
C ALA A 78 13.27 -18.23 17.48
N ALA A 79 13.60 -19.20 18.35
CA ALA A 79 14.97 -19.60 18.63
C ALA A 79 15.69 -20.19 17.39
N PHE A 80 14.95 -20.68 16.39
CA PHE A 80 15.46 -21.11 15.09
C PHE A 80 15.33 -20.03 14.00
N GLY A 81 15.04 -18.78 14.38
CA GLY A 81 14.90 -17.66 13.44
C GLY A 81 13.55 -17.59 12.72
N LYS A 82 12.59 -18.45 13.06
CA LYS A 82 11.24 -18.43 12.48
C LYS A 82 10.26 -17.77 13.45
N ILE A 83 9.84 -16.55 13.13
CA ILE A 83 8.79 -15.87 13.91
C ILE A 83 7.43 -16.44 13.49
N GLU A 84 6.74 -17.07 14.42
CA GLU A 84 5.45 -17.74 14.19
C GLU A 84 4.47 -17.30 15.27
N LEU A 85 3.33 -16.75 14.85
CA LEU A 85 2.27 -16.35 15.76
C LEU A 85 1.56 -17.59 16.33
N GLN A 86 1.28 -17.57 17.64
CA GLN A 86 0.46 -18.60 18.28
C GLN A 86 -1.05 -18.35 18.09
N ARG A 87 -1.41 -17.11 17.77
CA ARG A 87 -2.77 -16.66 17.47
C ARG A 87 -2.70 -15.42 16.56
N PRO A 88 -3.72 -15.17 15.73
CA PRO A 88 -3.80 -13.94 14.97
C PRO A 88 -3.71 -12.70 15.85
N THR A 89 -3.13 -11.63 15.31
CA THR A 89 -3.06 -10.31 15.97
C THR A 89 -3.61 -9.24 15.05
N GLU A 90 -4.22 -8.22 15.64
CA GLU A 90 -4.66 -7.02 14.93
C GLU A 90 -3.64 -5.90 15.15
N ALA A 91 -3.44 -5.08 14.12
CA ALA A 91 -2.65 -3.86 14.20
C ALA A 91 -3.44 -2.68 13.63
N ASP A 92 -3.29 -1.51 14.25
CA ASP A 92 -3.67 -0.23 13.67
C ASP A 92 -2.51 0.29 12.83
N VAL A 93 -2.82 0.78 11.63
CA VAL A 93 -1.84 1.21 10.63
C VAL A 93 -2.21 2.61 10.16
N HIS A 94 -1.24 3.53 10.22
CA HIS A 94 -1.29 4.87 9.67
C HIS A 94 -0.23 4.98 8.57
N VAL A 95 -0.59 5.44 7.38
CA VAL A 95 0.35 5.66 6.27
C VAL A 95 0.16 7.05 5.68
N VAL A 96 1.27 7.71 5.40
CA VAL A 96 1.32 8.98 4.66
C VAL A 96 2.08 8.76 3.36
N LEU A 97 1.47 9.18 2.25
CA LEU A 97 2.05 9.20 0.91
C LEU A 97 1.98 10.62 0.36
N THR A 98 3.05 11.07 -0.29
CA THR A 98 3.07 12.33 -1.04
C THR A 98 2.63 12.12 -2.49
N ALA A 99 2.33 13.21 -3.20
CA ALA A 99 2.12 13.12 -4.65
C ALA A 99 3.36 12.58 -5.38
N GLU A 100 4.56 12.86 -4.88
CA GLU A 100 5.81 12.33 -5.45
C GLU A 100 5.91 10.81 -5.25
N ASP A 101 5.57 10.30 -4.06
CA ASP A 101 5.53 8.85 -3.79
C ASP A 101 4.54 8.15 -4.72
N MET A 102 3.37 8.73 -4.93
CA MET A 102 2.37 8.18 -5.86
C MET A 102 2.89 8.18 -7.31
N ASN A 103 3.53 9.25 -7.77
CA ASN A 103 4.13 9.29 -9.10
C ASN A 103 5.24 8.25 -9.26
N ARG A 104 6.10 8.09 -8.25
CA ARG A 104 7.13 7.04 -8.22
C ARG A 104 6.50 5.66 -8.34
N ALA A 105 5.52 5.36 -7.47
CA ALA A 105 4.83 4.07 -7.45
C ALA A 105 4.13 3.77 -8.79
N PHE A 106 3.35 4.69 -9.36
CA PHE A 106 2.68 4.45 -10.66
C PHE A 106 3.65 4.20 -11.82
N ASN A 107 4.92 4.59 -11.65
CA ASN A 107 5.98 4.40 -12.64
C ASN A 107 7.03 3.38 -12.19
N SER A 108 6.81 2.65 -11.09
CA SER A 108 7.65 1.53 -10.70
C SER A 108 7.37 0.31 -11.57
N ASP A 109 8.32 -0.61 -11.63
CA ASP A 109 8.18 -1.83 -12.44
C ASP A 109 6.98 -2.67 -11.97
N PHE A 110 6.79 -2.82 -10.65
CA PHE A 110 5.65 -3.54 -10.06
C PHE A 110 4.27 -2.99 -10.47
N ILE A 111 4.07 -1.67 -10.49
CA ILE A 111 2.78 -1.12 -10.93
C ILE A 111 2.68 -1.10 -12.45
N ARG A 112 3.77 -0.83 -13.17
CA ARG A 112 3.77 -0.86 -14.64
C ARG A 112 3.34 -2.21 -15.19
N GLU A 113 3.77 -3.31 -14.59
CA GLU A 113 3.33 -4.65 -14.96
C GLU A 113 1.81 -4.82 -14.84
N LYS A 114 1.20 -4.28 -13.77
CA LYS A 114 -0.26 -4.29 -13.57
C LYS A 114 -1.01 -3.38 -14.54
N LEU A 115 -0.33 -2.43 -15.16
CA LEU A 115 -0.89 -1.50 -16.14
C LEU A 115 -0.70 -1.96 -17.60
N GLN A 116 -0.11 -3.14 -17.81
CA GLN A 116 0.00 -3.76 -19.13
C GLN A 116 -1.20 -4.68 -19.44
N ASN A 117 -1.54 -4.76 -20.71
CA ASN A 117 -2.56 -5.67 -21.25
C ASN A 117 -3.93 -5.57 -20.55
N LEU A 118 -4.28 -4.39 -20.06
CA LEU A 118 -5.54 -4.15 -19.36
C LEU A 118 -6.71 -4.42 -20.32
N PRO A 119 -7.60 -5.37 -20.00
CA PRO A 119 -8.73 -5.68 -20.86
C PRO A 119 -9.72 -4.52 -20.81
N VAL A 120 -10.09 -3.99 -21.97
CA VAL A 120 -11.07 -2.90 -22.08
C VAL A 120 -12.05 -3.16 -23.21
N THR A 121 -13.24 -2.56 -23.10
CA THR A 121 -14.21 -2.54 -24.21
C THR A 121 -14.33 -1.12 -24.71
N ILE A 122 -13.97 -0.89 -25.98
CA ILE A 122 -14.06 0.41 -26.65
C ILE A 122 -15.01 0.24 -27.82
N ASP A 123 -16.07 1.05 -27.90
CA ASP A 123 -17.09 0.97 -28.95
C ASP A 123 -17.68 -0.45 -29.15
N GLY A 124 -17.81 -1.20 -28.06
CA GLY A 124 -18.31 -2.59 -28.06
C GLY A 124 -17.31 -3.65 -28.53
N GLN A 125 -16.07 -3.27 -28.85
CA GLN A 125 -15.00 -4.20 -29.21
C GLN A 125 -14.06 -4.43 -28.03
N GLN A 126 -13.81 -5.71 -27.71
CA GLN A 126 -12.80 -6.09 -26.73
C GLN A 126 -11.39 -5.91 -27.29
N THR A 127 -10.54 -5.28 -26.51
CA THR A 127 -9.11 -5.09 -26.83
C THR A 127 -8.32 -5.02 -25.52
N THR A 128 -7.01 -4.86 -25.63
CA THR A 128 -6.14 -4.57 -24.48
C THR A 128 -5.47 -3.22 -24.65
N VAL A 129 -5.16 -2.60 -23.52
CA VAL A 129 -4.44 -1.33 -23.47
C VAL A 129 -3.28 -1.40 -22.49
N ASN A 130 -2.25 -0.61 -22.79
CA ASN A 130 -1.12 -0.40 -21.88
C ASN A 130 -1.14 1.05 -21.45
N ALA A 131 -1.18 1.31 -20.15
CA ALA A 131 -1.04 2.64 -19.60
C ALA A 131 0.44 2.91 -19.26
N GLU A 132 0.95 4.04 -19.72
CA GLU A 132 2.35 4.44 -19.62
C GLU A 132 2.42 5.91 -19.19
N GLN A 133 3.57 6.30 -18.60
CA GLN A 133 3.85 7.68 -18.20
C GLN A 133 2.72 8.29 -17.36
N VAL A 134 2.31 7.56 -16.32
CA VAL A 134 1.22 7.96 -15.46
C VAL A 134 1.67 9.15 -14.59
N GLY A 135 0.95 10.25 -14.69
CA GLY A 135 1.06 11.41 -13.82
C GLY A 135 -0.05 11.39 -12.79
N PHE A 136 0.30 11.63 -11.52
CA PHE A 136 -0.63 11.72 -10.40
C PHE A 136 -0.44 13.06 -9.68
N CYS A 137 -1.53 13.73 -9.31
CA CYS A 137 -1.45 14.85 -8.39
C CYS A 137 -2.67 14.90 -7.46
N MET A 138 -2.53 15.61 -6.36
CA MET A 138 -3.61 15.87 -5.40
C MET A 138 -3.81 17.38 -5.36
N PRO A 139 -4.63 17.96 -6.27
CA PRO A 139 -4.71 19.40 -6.46
C PRO A 139 -5.44 20.11 -5.33
N SER A 140 -6.27 19.40 -4.56
CA SER A 140 -7.03 19.98 -3.45
C SER A 140 -7.54 18.91 -2.50
N ALA A 141 -8.12 19.34 -1.38
CA ALA A 141 -8.70 18.42 -0.39
C ALA A 141 -9.78 17.53 -1.03
N GLY A 142 -9.67 16.23 -0.79
CA GLY A 142 -10.61 15.22 -1.26
C GLY A 142 -10.50 14.83 -2.73
N LYS A 143 -9.65 15.46 -3.54
CA LYS A 143 -9.57 15.23 -4.99
C LYS A 143 -8.16 14.85 -5.43
N PHE A 144 -8.04 13.85 -6.30
CA PHE A 144 -6.82 13.58 -7.06
C PHE A 144 -7.07 13.80 -8.56
N ALA A 145 -5.99 13.95 -9.32
CA ALA A 145 -6.02 13.89 -10.78
C ALA A 145 -5.00 12.85 -11.29
N ILE A 146 -5.39 12.14 -12.33
CA ILE A 146 -4.53 11.20 -13.06
C ILE A 146 -4.49 11.62 -14.52
N SER A 147 -3.32 11.49 -15.13
CA SER A 147 -3.12 11.54 -16.57
C SER A 147 -2.22 10.39 -17.02
N ALA A 148 -2.47 9.82 -18.20
CA ALA A 148 -1.61 8.78 -18.75
C ALA A 148 -1.60 8.79 -20.28
N ASN A 149 -0.52 8.28 -20.86
CA ASN A 149 -0.48 7.88 -22.26
C ASN A 149 -0.92 6.42 -22.35
N VAL A 150 -1.85 6.12 -23.25
CA VAL A 150 -2.47 4.81 -23.34
C VAL A 150 -2.36 4.28 -24.75
N LYS A 151 -1.68 3.14 -24.90
CA LYS A 151 -1.51 2.46 -26.17
C LYS A 151 -2.59 1.39 -26.35
N VAL A 152 -3.34 1.46 -27.45
CA VAL A 152 -4.41 0.50 -27.77
C VAL A 152 -3.84 -0.60 -28.68
N ALA A 153 -3.95 -1.86 -28.25
CA ALA A 153 -3.32 -2.98 -28.98
C ALA A 153 -3.91 -3.21 -30.38
N SER A 154 -5.23 -3.05 -30.53
CA SER A 154 -5.94 -3.32 -31.79
C SER A 154 -5.62 -2.33 -32.91
N SER A 155 -5.42 -1.04 -32.59
CA SER A 155 -5.10 0.00 -33.57
C SER A 155 -3.61 0.39 -33.59
N GLY A 156 -2.88 0.10 -32.51
CA GLY A 156 -1.52 0.60 -32.30
C GLY A 156 -1.46 2.09 -31.96
N GLU A 157 -2.60 2.77 -31.88
CA GLU A 157 -2.69 4.19 -31.56
C GLU A 157 -2.32 4.46 -30.10
N SER A 158 -1.70 5.61 -29.84
CA SER A 158 -1.50 6.15 -28.51
C SER A 158 -2.48 7.32 -28.30
N LYS A 159 -3.23 7.27 -27.20
CA LYS A 159 -4.21 8.27 -26.81
C LYS A 159 -3.89 8.79 -25.41
N GLN A 160 -4.26 10.03 -25.12
CA GLN A 160 -4.15 10.55 -23.77
C GLN A 160 -5.44 10.33 -23.01
N VAL A 161 -5.33 10.04 -21.72
CA VAL A 161 -6.44 10.03 -20.78
C VAL A 161 -6.09 10.94 -19.62
N ALA A 162 -7.09 11.67 -19.14
CA ALA A 162 -6.94 12.50 -17.95
C ALA A 162 -8.29 12.69 -17.26
N PHE A 163 -8.31 12.54 -15.95
CA PHE A 163 -9.51 12.72 -15.13
C PHE A 163 -9.15 13.15 -13.71
N THR A 164 -10.12 13.73 -13.02
CA THR A 164 -10.09 13.91 -11.57
C THR A 164 -11.15 13.05 -10.91
N ALA A 165 -10.92 12.64 -9.66
CA ALA A 165 -11.90 11.89 -8.90
C ALA A 165 -11.72 12.09 -7.38
N THR A 166 -12.79 11.77 -6.65
CA THR A 166 -12.83 11.70 -5.19
C THR A 166 -12.68 10.24 -4.75
N PRO A 167 -11.58 9.82 -4.11
CA PRO A 167 -11.46 8.46 -3.58
C PRO A 167 -12.29 8.29 -2.31
N LYS A 168 -13.01 7.18 -2.22
CA LYS A 168 -13.81 6.79 -1.05
C LYS A 168 -13.51 5.37 -0.62
N VAL A 169 -13.49 5.16 0.70
CA VAL A 169 -13.44 3.82 1.26
C VAL A 169 -14.77 3.12 1.00
N ALA A 170 -14.72 1.93 0.39
CA ALA A 170 -15.86 1.12 -0.01
C ALA A 170 -15.69 -0.35 0.42
N ASP A 171 -16.72 -1.17 0.20
CA ASP A 171 -16.74 -2.61 0.51
C ASP A 171 -16.26 -2.91 1.95
N GLY A 172 -16.76 -2.14 2.91
CA GLY A 172 -16.38 -2.30 4.32
C GLY A 172 -14.90 -2.06 4.62
N GLY A 173 -14.18 -1.32 3.77
CA GLY A 173 -12.75 -1.05 3.93
C GLY A 173 -11.83 -1.91 3.06
N GLN A 174 -12.38 -2.77 2.20
CA GLN A 174 -11.59 -3.66 1.32
C GLN A 174 -11.31 -3.06 -0.07
N ARG A 175 -11.94 -1.93 -0.41
CA ARG A 175 -11.82 -1.32 -1.73
C ARG A 175 -11.79 0.20 -1.64
N ILE A 176 -11.15 0.83 -2.61
CA ILE A 176 -11.28 2.27 -2.85
C ILE A 176 -12.18 2.46 -4.08
N ALA A 177 -13.30 3.14 -3.90
CA ALA A 177 -14.17 3.57 -4.98
C ALA A 177 -13.75 4.96 -5.48
N LEU A 178 -13.97 5.22 -6.77
CA LEU A 178 -13.75 6.53 -7.37
C LEU A 178 -15.11 7.17 -7.62
N GLU A 179 -15.39 8.27 -6.93
CA GLU A 179 -16.60 9.08 -7.06
C GLU A 179 -16.28 10.42 -7.73
N ASP A 180 -17.32 11.17 -8.12
CA ASP A 180 -17.20 12.52 -8.70
C ASP A 180 -16.16 12.60 -9.83
N VAL A 181 -16.15 11.60 -10.70
CA VAL A 181 -15.21 11.55 -11.83
C VAL A 181 -15.51 12.69 -12.80
N GLU A 182 -14.53 13.56 -12.99
CA GLU A 182 -14.56 14.63 -13.98
C GLU A 182 -13.50 14.36 -15.04
N TYR A 183 -13.94 14.18 -16.28
CA TYR A 183 -13.06 13.99 -17.42
C TYR A 183 -12.45 15.33 -17.84
N SER A 184 -11.15 15.35 -18.09
CA SER A 184 -10.53 16.51 -18.70
C SER A 184 -10.99 16.64 -20.16
N GLU A 185 -11.23 17.88 -20.59
CA GLU A 185 -11.56 18.18 -21.99
C GLU A 185 -10.30 18.67 -22.72
N GLY A 186 -10.11 18.22 -23.97
CA GLY A 186 -8.93 18.58 -24.75
C GLY A 186 -8.75 17.73 -26.01
N GLU A 187 -8.00 18.28 -26.96
CA GLU A 187 -7.64 17.57 -28.20
C GLU A 187 -6.74 16.37 -27.88
N GLY A 188 -7.09 15.17 -28.36
CA GLY A 188 -6.34 13.93 -28.11
C GLY A 188 -6.75 13.15 -26.86
N LEU A 189 -7.68 13.67 -26.05
CA LEU A 189 -8.30 12.94 -24.95
C LEU A 189 -9.44 12.04 -25.47
N SER A 190 -9.53 10.81 -24.95
CA SER A 190 -10.62 9.88 -25.30
C SER A 190 -11.48 9.58 -24.07
N PRO A 191 -12.68 10.17 -23.97
CA PRO A 191 -13.63 9.89 -22.88
C PRO A 191 -14.03 8.42 -22.80
N GLU A 192 -14.19 7.75 -23.94
CA GLU A 192 -14.56 6.33 -24.01
C GLU A 192 -13.47 5.45 -23.40
N LEU A 193 -12.21 5.73 -23.77
CA LEU A 193 -11.05 5.04 -23.21
C LEU A 193 -10.87 5.34 -21.72
N THR A 194 -11.10 6.59 -21.31
CA THR A 194 -11.03 6.99 -19.90
C THR A 194 -12.08 6.23 -19.08
N THR A 195 -13.31 6.13 -19.59
CA THR A 195 -14.40 5.36 -18.95
C THR A 195 -14.02 3.88 -18.81
N ALA A 196 -13.54 3.26 -19.88
CA ALA A 196 -13.15 1.84 -19.84
C ALA A 196 -11.97 1.57 -18.88
N LEU A 197 -11.03 2.51 -18.78
CA LEU A 197 -9.93 2.43 -17.81
C LEU A 197 -10.37 2.64 -16.36
N LEU A 198 -11.37 3.48 -16.10
CA LEU A 198 -11.91 3.66 -14.75
C LEU A 198 -12.54 2.37 -14.21
N GLU A 199 -13.23 1.61 -15.06
CA GLU A 199 -13.76 0.29 -14.69
C GLU A 199 -12.64 -0.67 -14.29
N GLN A 200 -11.53 -0.69 -15.04
CA GLN A 200 -10.34 -1.47 -14.71
C GLN A 200 -9.61 -0.97 -13.46
N ALA A 201 -9.47 0.35 -13.31
CA ALA A 201 -8.87 0.97 -12.14
C ALA A 201 -9.60 0.57 -10.87
N THR A 202 -10.94 0.48 -10.92
CA THR A 202 -11.72 0.03 -9.77
C THR A 202 -11.30 -1.39 -9.34
N SER A 203 -11.01 -2.30 -10.28
CA SER A 203 -10.49 -3.64 -9.98
C SER A 203 -9.10 -3.59 -9.34
N LEU A 204 -8.22 -2.72 -9.82
CA LEU A 204 -6.89 -2.51 -9.25
C LEU A 204 -6.93 -1.84 -7.87
N LEU A 205 -8.03 -1.16 -7.52
CA LEU A 205 -8.23 -0.52 -6.21
C LEU A 205 -8.91 -1.43 -5.18
N ASP A 206 -8.90 -2.75 -5.44
CA ASP A 206 -9.27 -3.78 -4.50
C ASP A 206 -8.06 -4.19 -3.64
N LEU A 207 -8.11 -3.90 -2.34
CA LEU A 207 -6.98 -4.12 -1.44
C LEU A 207 -6.67 -5.61 -1.24
N ARG A 208 -7.62 -6.50 -1.55
CA ARG A 208 -7.39 -7.95 -1.51
C ARG A 208 -6.34 -8.39 -2.52
N ASN A 209 -6.15 -7.61 -3.59
CA ASN A 209 -5.11 -7.87 -4.60
C ASN A 209 -3.69 -7.53 -4.13
N PHE A 210 -3.56 -6.87 -2.97
CA PHE A 210 -2.29 -6.49 -2.35
C PHE A 210 -2.09 -7.14 -0.98
N ALA A 211 -2.97 -8.07 -0.60
CA ALA A 211 -2.83 -8.82 0.64
C ALA A 211 -1.62 -9.77 0.54
N LEU A 212 -0.70 -9.65 1.49
CA LEU A 212 0.37 -10.64 1.70
C LEU A 212 -0.21 -11.91 2.32
N GLU A 213 0.46 -13.04 2.14
CA GLU A 213 -0.04 -14.33 2.61
C GLU A 213 -0.30 -14.34 4.13
N GLY A 214 -1.57 -14.57 4.51
CA GLY A 214 -2.06 -14.55 5.89
C GLY A 214 -1.95 -13.19 6.60
N MET A 215 -1.95 -12.12 5.81
CA MET A 215 -2.24 -10.76 6.24
C MET A 215 -3.45 -10.24 5.47
N SER A 216 -4.32 -9.49 6.14
CA SER A 216 -5.40 -8.75 5.48
C SER A 216 -5.48 -7.33 5.99
N LEU A 217 -5.86 -6.40 5.11
CA LEU A 217 -5.98 -4.99 5.42
C LEU A 217 -7.43 -4.54 5.25
N ARG A 218 -7.89 -3.69 6.16
CA ARG A 218 -9.18 -3.00 6.09
C ARG A 218 -8.99 -1.51 6.34
N LEU A 219 -9.17 -0.70 5.31
CA LEU A 219 -9.17 0.76 5.45
C LEU A 219 -10.32 1.21 6.35
N LYS A 220 -9.99 2.07 7.31
CA LYS A 220 -10.94 2.85 8.12
C LYS A 220 -11.19 4.20 7.47
N GLN A 221 -10.13 4.85 7.02
CA GLN A 221 -10.18 6.20 6.50
C GLN A 221 -9.15 6.39 5.39
N LEU A 222 -9.54 7.20 4.42
CA LEU A 222 -8.69 7.70 3.36
C LEU A 222 -8.92 9.21 3.27
N ASN A 223 -7.86 9.99 3.41
CA ASN A 223 -7.92 11.45 3.40
C ASN A 223 -6.93 12.00 2.38
N VAL A 224 -7.45 12.71 1.39
CA VAL A 224 -6.65 13.42 0.39
C VAL A 224 -6.59 14.89 0.76
N GLN A 225 -5.39 15.44 0.78
CA GLN A 225 -5.08 16.85 0.91
C GLN A 225 -4.17 17.27 -0.25
N GLU A 226 -3.94 18.57 -0.39
CA GLU A 226 -3.01 19.06 -1.41
C GLU A 226 -1.64 18.40 -1.23
N GLY A 227 -1.20 17.68 -2.26
CA GLY A 227 0.08 16.97 -2.27
C GLY A 227 0.23 15.78 -1.31
N ARG A 228 -0.80 15.40 -0.54
CA ARG A 228 -0.70 14.38 0.52
C ARG A 228 -1.92 13.46 0.61
N LEU A 229 -1.68 12.16 0.72
CA LEU A 229 -2.65 11.11 0.99
C LEU A 229 -2.35 10.50 2.36
N THR A 230 -3.37 10.37 3.20
CA THR A 230 -3.27 9.71 4.51
C THR A 230 -4.28 8.57 4.59
N LEU A 231 -3.80 7.40 5.01
CA LEU A 231 -4.55 6.16 5.10
C LEU A 231 -4.54 5.68 6.56
N GLU A 232 -5.71 5.32 7.07
CA GLU A 232 -5.87 4.65 8.36
C GLU A 232 -6.47 3.28 8.11
N ALA A 233 -5.90 2.23 8.70
CA ALA A 233 -6.34 0.86 8.48
C ALA A 233 -6.25 0.00 9.73
N ASN A 234 -6.95 -1.13 9.70
CA ASN A 234 -6.63 -2.30 10.51
C ASN A 234 -5.95 -3.34 9.65
N ALA A 235 -4.85 -3.92 10.14
CA ALA A 235 -4.29 -5.14 9.61
C ALA A 235 -4.64 -6.30 10.55
N LEU A 236 -5.10 -7.42 10.00
CA LEU A 236 -5.16 -8.70 10.69
C LEU A 236 -3.99 -9.54 10.18
N VAL A 237 -3.15 -10.00 11.10
CA VAL A 237 -1.98 -10.82 10.83
C VAL A 237 -2.20 -12.20 11.44
N GLU A 238 -2.42 -13.20 10.60
CA GLU A 238 -2.58 -14.60 10.99
C GLU A 238 -1.23 -15.32 10.99
N GLN A 239 -0.38 -14.97 10.01
CA GLN A 239 1.01 -15.41 9.92
C GLN A 239 1.86 -14.28 9.34
N PHE A 240 3.14 -14.22 9.73
CA PHE A 240 4.09 -13.35 9.06
C PHE A 240 4.46 -13.97 7.70
N PRO A 241 4.65 -13.15 6.65
CA PRO A 241 5.13 -13.63 5.36
C PRO A 241 6.42 -14.41 5.57
N SER A 242 6.49 -15.60 4.97
CA SER A 242 7.76 -16.30 4.83
C SER A 242 8.54 -15.52 3.78
N GLY A 243 9.71 -14.96 4.12
CA GLY A 243 10.59 -14.42 3.08
C GLY A 243 10.91 -15.55 2.09
N GLU A 244 10.42 -15.45 0.86
CA GLU A 244 10.95 -16.31 -0.20
C GLU A 244 12.37 -15.82 -0.46
N SER A 245 13.32 -16.74 -0.28
CA SER A 245 14.74 -16.55 -0.62
C SER A 245 14.93 -16.56 -2.13
#